data_AF-A0A2G8K578-F1
#
_entry.id   AF-A0A2G8K578-F1
#
_cell.length_a   1.000
_cell.length_b   1.000
_cell.length_c   1.000
_cell.angle_alpha   90.00
_cell.angle_beta   90.00
_cell.angle_gamma   90.00
#
_symmetry.space_group_name_H-M   'P 1'
#
loop_
_entity.id
_entity.type
_entity.pdbx_description
1 polymer ?
#
loop_
_entity_poly.entity_id
_entity_poly.type
_entity_poly.pdbx_seq_one_letter_code
_entity_poly.pdbx_strand_id
1 'polypeptide(L)'
;MDGDIHHRTTVLTKTVDVDIGDPIALCAEPSRGKLFWADNGGVGVQIHIASVSMDGSNYRRLVEDRLSSLGGLAIDTDRLYWSDRSFQMIESSDMNGADRRTVISDLHDPRDLSVHGDHLYFIDNNLQQVIRVDKSTGGSLMIYRHNIHATMIKVMVRPLGITNGCAVNNGGCAHLCLPVSQDSRVCQCSMGFELNPDGKTCRNVTRFLVVAQLHVIRGFTISGSDHHEAMVPVGGPLYVLAMMSFHGNIGYISVTTALQTIVQAHKTCSPLRYLYFADYGVNPHIGRYDLNGQNHVSIASFGVQVSLDLSVDFWTHRIYWTDIEAGVIERADWDGSNRQIFRSSIANPVGITVFEETLYWVDRTVKKVYSINKNADATVEPTVLKEDMPELKDVSMYDVAAKPEVPDHPCIGETNGGCAQLCFANPVGSDVDHTCACSIGEITADNRTCRFSDKFLVYGSYGEIRSHSIYPGALILQHQQSKALFT
;
A
#
# COMPACT_ATOMS: atom_id res chain seq x y z
N MET A 1 2.32 -23.33 11.63
CA MET A 1 2.43 -24.79 11.43
C MET A 1 1.07 -25.37 11.79
N ASP A 2 0.48 -26.10 10.85
CA ASP A 2 -0.82 -26.82 10.85
C ASP A 2 -2.11 -26.15 10.34
N GLY A 3 -2.05 -25.41 9.22
CA GLY A 3 -3.25 -25.08 8.43
C GLY A 3 -2.99 -23.99 7.39
N ASP A 4 -3.40 -24.22 6.14
CA ASP A 4 -3.04 -23.47 4.92
C ASP A 4 -3.44 -21.97 4.86
N ILE A 5 -3.91 -21.38 5.96
CA ILE A 5 -4.28 -19.96 6.04
C ILE A 5 -3.65 -19.34 7.29
N HIS A 6 -2.60 -18.54 7.08
CA HIS A 6 -2.00 -17.72 8.12
C HIS A 6 -2.69 -16.34 8.16
N HIS A 7 -3.48 -16.10 9.20
CA HIS A 7 -4.03 -14.77 9.47
C HIS A 7 -2.94 -13.84 9.99
N ARG A 8 -2.91 -12.61 9.48
CA ARG A 8 -2.01 -11.55 9.93
C ARG A 8 -2.70 -10.20 9.87
N THR A 9 -2.32 -9.31 10.77
CA THR A 9 -2.78 -7.92 10.85
C THR A 9 -1.66 -7.06 11.42
N THR A 10 -1.75 -5.75 11.21
CA THR A 10 -0.90 -4.77 11.89
C THR A 10 -1.58 -4.38 13.19
N VAL A 11 -0.88 -4.55 14.31
CA VAL A 11 -1.41 -4.27 15.66
C VAL A 11 -1.00 -2.88 16.14
N LEU A 12 0.15 -2.38 15.69
CA LEU A 12 0.67 -1.09 16.09
C LEU A 12 1.43 -0.45 14.92
N THR A 13 1.21 0.84 14.69
CA THR A 13 1.97 1.67 13.77
C THR A 13 2.38 2.97 14.48
N LYS A 14 3.38 3.66 13.93
CA LYS A 14 3.72 5.01 14.39
C LYS A 14 2.50 5.92 14.23
N THR A 15 2.18 6.70 15.26
CA THR A 15 1.12 7.72 15.26
C THR A 15 1.60 8.92 16.08
N VAL A 16 0.79 9.98 16.18
CA VAL A 16 1.08 11.14 17.04
C VAL A 16 1.28 10.73 18.52
N ASP A 17 0.55 9.71 18.97
CA ASP A 17 0.59 9.24 20.36
C ASP A 17 1.49 8.01 20.56
N VAL A 18 2.05 7.45 19.49
CA VAL A 18 2.86 6.22 19.51
C VAL A 18 4.16 6.46 18.75
N ASP A 19 5.23 6.63 19.51
CA ASP A 19 6.57 6.80 18.98
C ASP A 19 7.21 5.46 18.65
N ILE A 20 7.49 5.24 17.37
CA ILE A 20 8.27 4.10 16.86
C ILE A 20 9.35 4.67 15.96
N GLY A 21 10.61 4.39 16.28
CA GLY A 21 11.79 4.82 15.54
C GLY A 21 12.44 3.64 14.85
N ASP A 22 13.42 3.05 15.52
CA ASP A 22 14.21 1.90 15.09
C ASP A 22 14.06 0.76 16.11
N PRO A 23 12.95 0.00 16.05
CA PRO A 23 12.73 -1.12 16.95
C PRO A 23 13.69 -2.27 16.65
N ILE A 24 14.53 -2.63 17.63
CA ILE A 24 15.63 -3.61 17.46
C ILE A 24 15.37 -4.97 18.11
N ALA A 25 14.50 -5.03 19.12
CA ALA A 25 14.16 -6.29 19.79
C ALA A 25 12.70 -6.26 20.30
N LEU A 26 12.00 -7.39 20.19
CA LEU A 26 10.60 -7.56 20.62
C LEU A 26 10.46 -8.81 21.48
N CYS A 27 9.75 -8.68 22.59
CA CYS A 27 9.35 -9.76 23.48
C CYS A 27 7.84 -9.76 23.69
N ALA A 28 7.24 -10.95 23.79
CA ALA A 28 5.82 -11.14 24.03
C ALA A 28 5.60 -11.89 25.35
N GLU A 29 4.65 -11.41 26.15
CA GLU A 29 4.14 -12.06 27.36
C GLU A 29 2.64 -12.33 27.20
N PRO A 30 2.25 -13.43 26.51
CA PRO A 30 0.86 -13.71 26.19
C PRO A 30 -0.02 -14.06 27.39
N SER A 31 0.55 -14.41 28.55
CA SER A 31 -0.25 -14.66 29.76
C SER A 31 -0.78 -13.35 30.38
N ARG A 32 -0.06 -12.24 30.16
CA ARG A 32 -0.46 -10.89 30.58
C ARG A 32 -0.97 -10.01 29.44
N GLY A 33 -1.00 -10.53 28.22
CA GLY A 33 -1.43 -9.78 27.05
C GLY A 33 -0.55 -8.57 26.74
N LYS A 34 0.78 -8.69 26.94
CA LYS A 34 1.73 -7.58 26.74
C LYS A 34 2.80 -7.90 25.70
N LEU A 35 3.19 -6.87 24.97
CA LEU A 35 4.38 -6.82 24.14
C LEU A 35 5.34 -5.78 24.72
N PHE A 36 6.63 -6.05 24.64
CA PHE A 36 7.69 -5.14 25.04
C PHE A 36 8.72 -5.04 23.93
N TRP A 37 9.23 -3.85 23.65
CA TRP A 37 10.30 -3.69 22.66
C TRP A 37 11.32 -2.65 23.08
N ALA A 38 12.52 -2.81 22.53
CA ALA A 38 13.60 -1.84 22.59
C ALA A 38 13.65 -1.07 21.27
N ASP A 39 13.74 0.26 21.35
CA ASP A 39 13.76 1.16 20.20
C ASP A 39 14.98 2.09 20.30
N ASN A 40 15.82 2.09 19.28
CA ASN A 40 16.99 2.97 19.19
C ASN A 40 16.66 4.40 18.73
N GLY A 41 15.37 4.73 18.68
CA GLY A 41 14.90 6.04 18.29
C GLY A 41 15.10 6.33 16.81
N GLY A 42 15.11 7.61 16.48
CA GLY A 42 15.25 8.07 15.10
C GLY A 42 14.94 9.56 14.99
N VAL A 43 14.61 10.01 13.78
CA VAL A 43 14.23 11.42 13.59
C VAL A 43 12.93 11.71 14.35
N GLY A 44 13.04 12.54 15.38
CA GLY A 44 11.91 12.94 16.24
C GLY A 44 11.50 11.92 17.29
N VAL A 45 12.19 10.78 17.40
CA VAL A 45 11.89 9.72 18.37
C VAL A 45 13.13 9.44 19.23
N GLN A 46 12.96 9.48 20.55
CA GLN A 46 14.05 9.19 21.50
C GLN A 46 14.24 7.67 21.66
N ILE A 47 15.45 7.24 22.06
CA ILE A 47 15.74 5.85 22.42
C ILE A 47 14.91 5.50 23.66
N HIS A 48 14.19 4.38 23.63
CA HIS A 48 13.35 3.97 24.73
C HIS A 48 13.09 2.45 24.75
N ILE A 49 12.62 1.96 25.90
CA ILE A 49 12.00 0.65 26.04
C ILE A 49 10.52 0.88 26.29
N ALA A 50 9.66 0.26 25.48
CA ALA A 50 8.22 0.46 25.55
C ALA A 50 7.45 -0.85 25.79
N SER A 51 6.21 -0.67 26.24
CA SER A 51 5.20 -1.71 26.41
C SER A 51 3.93 -1.32 25.65
N VAL A 52 3.24 -2.32 25.10
CA VAL A 52 1.89 -2.18 24.58
C VAL A 52 1.09 -3.45 24.90
N SER A 53 -0.23 -3.35 25.02
CA SER A 53 -1.07 -4.54 25.03
C SER A 53 -1.01 -5.26 23.67
N MET A 54 -1.22 -6.57 23.63
CA MET A 54 -1.14 -7.35 22.39
C MET A 54 -2.23 -7.00 21.36
N ASP A 55 -3.24 -6.22 21.74
CA ASP A 55 -4.25 -5.62 20.87
C ASP A 55 -3.88 -4.20 20.39
N GLY A 56 -2.68 -3.71 20.71
CA GLY A 56 -2.20 -2.38 20.33
C GLY A 56 -2.62 -1.27 21.30
N SER A 57 -3.48 -1.57 22.29
CA SER A 57 -3.92 -0.59 23.28
C SER A 57 -2.86 -0.34 24.36
N ASN A 58 -3.06 0.72 25.16
CA ASN A 58 -2.27 0.99 26.36
C ASN A 58 -0.74 1.06 26.11
N TYR A 59 -0.35 1.72 25.02
CA TYR A 59 1.04 2.09 24.77
C TYR A 59 1.64 2.87 25.94
N ARG A 60 2.86 2.52 26.34
CA ARG A 60 3.64 3.19 27.38
C ARG A 60 5.13 3.13 27.07
N ARG A 61 5.83 4.25 27.21
CA ARG A 61 7.29 4.29 27.32
C ARG A 61 7.66 3.98 28.77
N LEU A 62 8.46 2.94 28.98
CA LEU A 62 8.81 2.41 30.31
C LEU A 62 10.14 2.96 30.80
N VAL A 63 11.15 3.00 29.91
CA VAL A 63 12.50 3.51 30.21
C VAL A 63 12.89 4.46 29.09
N GLU A 64 13.22 5.70 29.45
CA GLU A 64 13.54 6.79 28.50
C GLU A 64 14.89 7.45 28.81
N ASP A 65 15.42 7.25 30.03
CA ASP A 65 16.65 7.88 30.49
C ASP A 65 17.84 6.92 30.40
N ARG A 66 19.05 7.47 30.22
CA ARG A 66 20.31 6.72 30.27
C ARG A 66 20.28 5.48 29.36
N LEU A 67 19.83 5.68 28.13
CA LEU A 67 19.90 4.71 27.03
C LEU A 67 20.71 5.34 25.88
N SER A 68 21.50 4.54 25.16
CA SER A 68 22.38 5.04 24.10
C SER A 68 22.46 4.11 22.89
N SER A 69 22.70 2.81 23.09
CA SER A 69 22.64 1.85 21.98
C SER A 69 22.14 0.50 22.44
N LEU A 70 20.83 0.31 22.37
CA LEU A 70 20.19 -0.94 22.75
C LEU A 70 20.62 -2.06 21.80
N GLY A 71 20.92 -3.22 22.36
CA GLY A 71 21.34 -4.42 21.63
C GLY A 71 20.23 -5.47 21.58
N GLY A 72 19.85 -6.02 22.73
CA GLY A 72 18.79 -7.01 22.85
C GLY A 72 17.83 -6.70 24.01
N LEU A 73 16.72 -7.42 24.02
CA LEU A 73 15.70 -7.37 25.06
C LEU A 73 15.26 -8.80 25.39
N ALA A 74 15.21 -9.13 26.68
CA ALA A 74 14.67 -10.37 27.19
C ALA A 74 13.69 -10.08 28.33
N ILE A 75 12.71 -10.97 28.50
CA ILE A 75 11.73 -10.89 29.59
C ILE A 75 11.73 -12.19 30.36
N ASP A 76 11.57 -12.07 31.67
CA ASP A 76 11.30 -13.17 32.60
C ASP A 76 9.93 -12.96 33.26
N THR A 77 9.57 -13.76 34.25
CA THR A 77 8.27 -13.73 34.94
C THR A 77 7.91 -12.35 35.51
N ASP A 78 8.87 -11.57 35.98
CA ASP A 78 8.64 -10.30 36.68
C ASP A 78 9.55 -9.14 36.25
N ARG A 79 10.54 -9.40 35.39
CA ARG A 79 11.53 -8.40 34.99
C ARG A 79 11.80 -8.36 33.50
N LEU A 80 12.16 -7.16 33.05
CA LEU A 80 12.75 -6.89 31.74
C LEU A 80 14.27 -6.86 31.90
N TYR A 81 14.99 -7.28 30.86
CA TYR A 81 16.44 -7.24 30.77
C TYR A 81 16.84 -6.71 29.40
N TRP A 82 17.75 -5.74 29.35
CA TRP A 82 18.25 -5.20 28.09
C TRP A 82 19.76 -5.00 28.14
N SER A 83 20.40 -5.08 26.98
CA SER A 83 21.79 -4.70 26.83
C SER A 83 21.92 -3.32 26.21
N ASP A 84 22.85 -2.52 26.74
CA ASP A 84 23.30 -1.28 26.10
C ASP A 84 24.77 -1.42 25.72
N ARG A 85 25.05 -1.31 24.43
CA ARG A 85 26.38 -1.52 23.85
C ARG A 85 27.30 -0.33 24.08
N SER A 86 26.74 0.88 24.14
CA SER A 86 27.52 2.10 24.39
C SER A 86 27.88 2.22 25.87
N PHE A 87 26.91 1.95 26.75
CA PHE A 87 27.15 1.89 28.19
C PHE A 87 27.81 0.60 28.67
N GLN A 88 28.03 -0.38 27.77
CA GLN A 88 28.81 -1.58 28.04
C GLN A 88 28.26 -2.39 29.23
N MET A 89 26.93 -2.49 29.32
CA MET A 89 26.26 -3.10 30.46
C MET A 89 24.96 -3.80 30.07
N ILE A 90 24.51 -4.68 30.96
CA ILE A 90 23.16 -5.25 30.94
C ILE A 90 22.42 -4.75 32.17
N GLU A 91 21.22 -4.25 31.97
CA GLU A 91 20.35 -3.70 33.01
C GLU A 91 19.04 -4.48 33.09
N SER A 92 18.31 -4.24 34.19
CA SER A 92 17.01 -4.84 34.42
C SER A 92 16.08 -3.92 35.18
N SER A 93 14.79 -4.00 34.86
CA SER A 93 13.70 -3.33 35.58
C SER A 93 12.60 -4.33 35.89
N ASP A 94 11.63 -3.95 36.71
CA ASP A 94 10.34 -4.62 36.72
C ASP A 94 9.58 -4.38 35.39
N MET A 95 8.41 -5.00 35.25
CA MET A 95 7.56 -4.91 34.06
C MET A 95 6.97 -3.51 33.79
N ASN A 96 7.10 -2.58 34.72
CA ASN A 96 6.63 -1.20 34.59
C ASN A 96 7.79 -0.20 34.38
N GLY A 97 9.03 -0.68 34.26
CA GLY A 97 10.21 0.17 34.14
C GLY A 97 10.77 0.68 35.47
N ALA A 98 10.19 0.27 36.61
CA ALA A 98 10.68 0.62 37.94
C ALA A 98 11.70 -0.41 38.46
N ASP A 99 12.24 -0.21 39.66
CA ASP A 99 13.29 -1.05 40.27
C ASP A 99 14.48 -1.32 39.32
N ARG A 100 14.89 -0.29 38.57
CA ARG A 100 15.98 -0.38 37.60
C ARG A 100 17.31 -0.62 38.31
N ARG A 101 18.05 -1.64 37.86
CA ARG A 101 19.39 -1.99 38.35
C ARG A 101 20.31 -2.43 37.22
N THR A 102 21.60 -2.19 37.38
CA THR A 102 22.64 -2.81 36.56
C THR A 102 22.85 -4.25 37.03
N VAL A 103 22.80 -5.20 36.10
CA VAL A 103 23.05 -6.62 36.39
C VAL A 103 24.54 -6.92 36.24
N ILE A 104 25.15 -6.47 35.14
CA ILE A 104 26.58 -6.62 34.88
C ILE A 104 27.09 -5.44 34.04
N SER A 105 28.29 -4.95 34.34
CA SER A 105 28.99 -3.86 33.66
C SER A 105 30.31 -4.35 33.04
N ASP A 106 31.05 -3.42 32.43
CA ASP A 106 32.40 -3.65 31.89
C ASP A 106 32.42 -4.72 30.77
N LEU A 107 31.36 -4.77 29.98
CA LEU A 107 31.22 -5.62 28.80
C LEU A 107 31.84 -4.95 27.57
N HIS A 108 32.21 -5.69 26.52
CA HIS A 108 32.83 -5.08 25.35
C HIS A 108 31.82 -4.69 24.26
N ASP A 109 30.91 -5.61 23.92
CA ASP A 109 29.82 -5.36 22.96
C ASP A 109 28.64 -6.33 23.20
N PRO A 110 27.81 -6.09 24.23
CA PRO A 110 26.69 -6.96 24.58
C PRO A 110 25.55 -6.85 23.56
N ARG A 111 25.57 -7.72 22.55
CA ARG A 111 24.73 -7.59 21.34
C ARG A 111 23.29 -8.02 21.54
N ASP A 112 23.07 -9.22 22.08
CA ASP A 112 21.74 -9.79 22.29
C ASP A 112 21.75 -10.67 23.53
N LEU A 113 20.58 -10.88 24.15
CA LEU A 113 20.43 -11.64 25.39
C LEU A 113 19.14 -12.46 25.44
N SER A 114 19.20 -13.53 26.22
CA SER A 114 18.05 -14.37 26.56
C SER A 114 18.15 -14.78 28.03
N VAL A 115 16.99 -15.00 28.65
CA VAL A 115 16.88 -15.40 30.07
C VAL A 115 16.25 -16.79 30.18
N HIS A 116 16.70 -17.59 31.14
CA HIS A 116 16.03 -18.83 31.54
C HIS A 116 16.44 -19.26 32.94
N GLY A 117 15.46 -19.62 33.79
CA GLY A 117 15.71 -19.96 35.18
C GLY A 117 16.38 -18.79 35.91
N ASP A 118 17.46 -19.06 36.63
CA ASP A 118 18.23 -18.03 37.35
C ASP A 118 19.36 -17.40 36.54
N HIS A 119 19.41 -17.62 35.23
CA HIS A 119 20.55 -17.23 34.40
C HIS A 119 20.17 -16.31 33.24
N LEU A 120 21.07 -15.38 32.95
CA LEU A 120 21.13 -14.65 31.70
C LEU A 120 22.19 -15.27 30.79
N TYR A 121 21.88 -15.30 29.50
CA TYR A 121 22.77 -15.71 28.43
C TYR A 121 22.88 -14.56 27.44
N PHE A 122 24.08 -14.09 27.14
CA PHE A 122 24.26 -12.98 26.22
C PHE A 122 25.46 -13.19 25.31
N ILE A 123 25.43 -12.52 24.16
CA ILE A 123 26.52 -12.51 23.20
C ILE A 123 27.37 -11.27 23.44
N ASP A 124 28.67 -11.46 23.63
CA ASP A 124 29.65 -10.39 23.45
C ASP A 124 30.31 -10.57 22.08
N ASN A 125 30.01 -9.65 21.18
CA ASN A 125 30.38 -9.75 19.78
C ASN A 125 31.86 -9.42 19.53
N ASN A 126 32.45 -8.54 20.35
CA ASN A 126 33.88 -8.23 20.31
C ASN A 126 34.71 -9.40 20.83
N LEU A 127 34.25 -10.06 21.89
CA LEU A 127 34.91 -11.24 22.45
C LEU A 127 34.58 -12.54 21.68
N GLN A 128 33.59 -12.52 20.79
CA GLN A 128 33.07 -13.68 20.05
C GLN A 128 32.64 -14.81 20.99
N GLN A 129 31.94 -14.46 22.07
CA GLN A 129 31.58 -15.36 23.14
C GLN A 129 30.09 -15.35 23.43
N VAL A 130 29.57 -16.51 23.84
CA VAL A 130 28.30 -16.61 24.56
C VAL A 130 28.63 -16.81 26.03
N ILE A 131 28.16 -15.88 26.84
CA ILE A 131 28.45 -15.78 28.26
C ILE A 131 27.16 -16.05 29.04
N ARG A 132 27.28 -16.76 30.16
CA ARG A 132 26.20 -16.99 31.12
C ARG A 132 26.55 -16.37 32.46
N VAL A 133 25.61 -15.66 33.06
CA VAL A 133 25.72 -15.08 34.41
C VAL A 133 24.46 -15.34 35.22
N ASP A 134 24.54 -15.19 36.54
CA ASP A 134 23.37 -15.15 37.41
C ASP A 134 22.55 -13.87 37.12
N LYS A 135 21.24 -14.02 36.90
CA LYS A 135 20.36 -12.90 36.46
C LYS A 135 20.13 -11.84 37.53
N SER A 136 20.40 -12.16 38.80
CA SER A 136 20.11 -11.29 39.94
C SER A 136 21.34 -10.51 40.39
N THR A 137 22.51 -11.13 40.28
CA THR A 137 23.77 -10.61 40.81
C THR A 137 24.80 -10.28 39.73
N GLY A 138 24.61 -10.76 38.49
CA GLY A 138 25.63 -10.71 37.43
C GLY A 138 26.85 -11.59 37.69
N GLY A 139 26.87 -12.31 38.81
CA GLY A 139 27.98 -13.17 39.22
C GLY A 139 28.02 -14.51 38.48
N SER A 140 28.93 -15.38 38.94
CA SER A 140 29.08 -16.74 38.40
C SER A 140 29.30 -16.79 36.89
N LEU A 141 30.07 -15.82 36.36
CA LEU A 141 30.35 -15.69 34.95
C LEU A 141 30.97 -16.98 34.40
N MET A 142 30.34 -17.52 33.38
CA MET A 142 30.77 -18.73 32.67
C MET A 142 30.76 -18.47 31.17
N ILE A 143 31.88 -18.71 30.51
CA ILE A 143 31.95 -18.73 29.05
C ILE A 143 31.32 -20.04 28.58
N TYR A 144 30.14 -19.96 27.96
CA TYR A 144 29.41 -21.12 27.47
C TYR A 144 29.95 -21.60 26.11
N ARG A 145 30.31 -20.65 25.24
CA ARG A 145 30.96 -20.86 23.95
C ARG A 145 31.87 -19.67 23.62
N HIS A 146 32.94 -19.92 22.88
CA HIS A 146 33.88 -18.91 22.39
C HIS A 146 34.21 -19.16 20.91
N ASN A 147 34.84 -18.18 20.25
CA ASN A 147 35.16 -18.20 18.81
C ASN A 147 33.90 -18.38 17.93
N ILE A 148 32.83 -17.67 18.27
CA ILE A 148 31.57 -17.70 17.52
C ILE A 148 31.12 -16.28 17.14
N HIS A 149 30.71 -16.10 15.89
CA HIS A 149 30.09 -14.88 15.39
C HIS A 149 28.57 -15.02 15.40
N ALA A 150 27.97 -15.01 16.59
CA ALA A 150 26.53 -15.05 16.74
C ALA A 150 25.94 -13.64 16.72
N THR A 151 24.81 -13.46 16.04
CA THR A 151 24.11 -12.17 15.98
C THR A 151 22.85 -12.13 16.85
N MET A 152 22.30 -13.30 17.20
CA MET A 152 21.14 -13.45 18.06
C MET A 152 21.30 -14.67 18.98
N ILE A 153 20.66 -14.63 20.15
CA ILE A 153 20.58 -15.76 21.08
C ILE A 153 19.16 -15.93 21.58
N LYS A 154 18.64 -17.16 21.53
CA LYS A 154 17.33 -17.50 22.10
C LYS A 154 17.40 -18.82 22.85
N VAL A 155 16.95 -18.82 24.09
CA VAL A 155 16.70 -20.06 24.82
C VAL A 155 15.34 -20.60 24.40
N MET A 156 15.34 -21.78 23.77
CA MET A 156 14.12 -22.47 23.36
C MET A 156 13.73 -23.50 24.40
N VAL A 157 12.61 -23.25 25.08
CA VAL A 157 12.02 -24.17 26.07
C VAL A 157 10.73 -24.73 25.47
N ARG A 158 10.43 -26.01 25.73
CA ARG A 158 9.11 -26.55 25.38
C ARG A 158 8.04 -25.78 26.16
N PRO A 159 7.04 -25.18 25.50
CA PRO A 159 6.04 -24.38 26.19
C PRO A 159 5.30 -25.25 27.21
N LEU A 160 5.35 -24.85 28.48
CA LEU A 160 4.34 -25.29 29.45
C LEU A 160 3.07 -24.50 29.12
N GLY A 161 1.93 -25.18 29.01
CA GLY A 161 0.70 -24.63 28.45
C GLY A 161 0.38 -23.22 28.98
N ILE A 162 0.48 -22.21 28.11
CA ILE A 162 0.15 -20.83 28.45
C ILE A 162 -1.37 -20.75 28.52
N THR A 163 -1.91 -20.38 29.68
CA THR A 163 -3.33 -20.11 29.86
C THR A 163 -3.59 -18.63 29.63
N ASN A 164 -4.38 -18.29 28.61
CA ASN A 164 -4.91 -16.95 28.40
C ASN A 164 -6.31 -17.04 27.77
N GLY A 165 -6.99 -15.90 27.59
CA GLY A 165 -8.33 -15.84 26.99
C GLY A 165 -8.45 -16.40 25.56
N CYS A 166 -7.32 -16.70 24.89
CA CYS A 166 -7.27 -17.30 23.56
C CYS A 166 -6.98 -18.80 23.55
N ALA A 167 -6.58 -19.38 24.68
CA ALA A 167 -6.08 -20.76 24.77
C ALA A 167 -7.13 -21.82 24.37
N VAL A 168 -8.41 -21.53 24.58
CA VAL A 168 -9.51 -22.46 24.24
C VAL A 168 -10.24 -21.92 23.01
N ASN A 169 -10.32 -22.74 21.95
CA ASN A 169 -11.06 -22.45 20.72
C ASN A 169 -10.77 -21.06 20.12
N ASN A 170 -9.51 -20.60 20.15
CA ASN A 170 -9.11 -19.26 19.69
C ASN A 170 -9.90 -18.12 20.37
N GLY A 171 -10.32 -18.34 21.63
CA GLY A 171 -11.27 -17.50 22.39
C GLY A 171 -12.67 -17.40 21.77
N GLY A 172 -12.92 -18.05 20.63
CA GLY A 172 -14.08 -17.86 19.76
C GLY A 172 -13.91 -16.73 18.74
N CYS A 173 -12.69 -16.38 18.32
CA CYS A 173 -12.46 -15.49 17.17
C CYS A 173 -12.50 -16.28 15.86
N ALA A 174 -13.04 -15.66 14.81
CA ALA A 174 -12.97 -16.21 13.47
C ALA A 174 -11.54 -16.23 12.91
N HIS A 175 -10.78 -15.14 13.10
CA HIS A 175 -9.40 -15.01 12.58
C HIS A 175 -8.37 -14.95 13.71
N LEU A 176 -8.12 -13.76 14.29
CA LEU A 176 -7.05 -13.54 15.27
C LEU A 176 -7.63 -13.31 16.65
N CYS A 177 -7.08 -13.99 17.65
CA CYS A 177 -7.34 -13.75 19.07
C CYS A 177 -6.11 -13.13 19.72
N LEU A 178 -6.29 -11.94 20.28
CA LEU A 178 -5.24 -11.18 20.95
C LEU A 178 -5.53 -11.16 22.46
N PRO A 179 -4.69 -11.81 23.30
CA PRO A 179 -4.92 -11.80 24.74
C PRO A 179 -4.62 -10.41 25.30
N VAL A 180 -5.49 -9.93 26.18
CA VAL A 180 -5.30 -8.64 26.90
C VAL A 180 -4.97 -8.89 28.36
N SER A 181 -5.39 -10.03 28.90
CA SER A 181 -5.01 -10.54 30.21
C SER A 181 -5.12 -12.07 30.22
N GLN A 182 -4.96 -12.68 31.39
CA GLN A 182 -5.14 -14.12 31.57
C GLN A 182 -6.57 -14.58 31.21
N ASP A 183 -7.58 -13.76 31.49
CA ASP A 183 -9.00 -14.11 31.28
C ASP A 183 -9.69 -13.26 30.20
N SER A 184 -9.01 -12.25 29.65
CA SER A 184 -9.57 -11.33 28.66
C SER A 184 -8.82 -11.39 27.33
N ARG A 185 -9.57 -11.19 26.24
CA ARG A 185 -9.06 -11.19 24.87
C ARG A 185 -9.87 -10.23 24.01
N VAL A 186 -9.29 -9.85 22.87
CA VAL A 186 -9.96 -9.12 21.78
C VAL A 186 -9.84 -9.94 20.49
N CYS A 187 -10.89 -9.92 19.66
CA CYS A 187 -10.79 -10.45 18.31
C CYS A 187 -10.37 -9.37 17.34
N GLN A 188 -9.49 -9.75 16.41
CA GLN A 188 -9.14 -8.94 15.28
C GLN A 188 -9.24 -9.76 14.00
N CYS A 189 -9.53 -9.07 12.91
CA CYS A 189 -9.59 -9.68 11.60
C CYS A 189 -8.24 -9.57 10.89
N SER A 190 -7.92 -10.54 10.04
CA SER A 190 -6.76 -10.45 9.16
C SER A 190 -6.93 -9.32 8.15
N MET A 191 -5.82 -8.86 7.57
CA MET A 191 -5.82 -7.88 6.47
C MET A 191 -6.86 -8.23 5.39
N GLY A 192 -7.64 -7.23 4.97
CA GLY A 192 -8.76 -7.38 4.04
C GLY A 192 -10.09 -7.81 4.65
N PHE A 193 -10.18 -7.85 5.98
CA PHE A 193 -11.42 -8.14 6.68
C PHE A 193 -11.69 -7.14 7.81
N GLU A 194 -12.97 -6.83 8.03
CA GLU A 194 -13.46 -6.03 9.15
C GLU A 194 -14.15 -6.91 10.19
N LEU A 195 -14.05 -6.50 11.45
CA LEU A 195 -14.74 -7.16 12.56
C LEU A 195 -16.23 -6.80 12.55
N ASN A 196 -17.09 -7.81 12.66
CA ASN A 196 -18.52 -7.61 12.79
C ASN A 196 -18.89 -7.06 14.19
N PRO A 197 -20.08 -6.46 14.35
CA PRO A 197 -20.56 -5.96 15.65
C PRO A 197 -20.67 -7.02 16.76
N ASP A 198 -20.63 -8.31 16.41
CA ASP A 198 -20.58 -9.41 17.38
C ASP A 198 -19.22 -9.53 18.10
N GLY A 199 -18.22 -8.77 17.66
CA GLY A 199 -16.87 -8.75 18.20
C GLY A 199 -16.10 -10.05 18.00
N LYS A 200 -16.51 -10.91 17.07
CA LYS A 200 -15.94 -12.26 16.89
C LYS A 200 -15.76 -12.67 15.43
N THR A 201 -16.73 -12.38 14.58
CA THR A 201 -16.72 -12.80 13.17
C THR A 201 -16.18 -11.70 12.27
N CYS A 202 -15.66 -12.11 11.11
CA CYS A 202 -15.01 -11.21 10.16
C CYS A 202 -15.77 -11.19 8.83
N ARG A 203 -15.84 -10.02 8.20
CA ARG A 203 -16.42 -9.84 6.86
C ARG A 203 -15.39 -9.24 5.90
N ASN A 204 -15.48 -9.56 4.61
CA ASN A 204 -14.57 -9.01 3.61
C ASN A 204 -14.70 -7.48 3.51
N VAL A 205 -13.57 -6.79 3.39
CA VAL A 205 -13.55 -5.40 2.94
C VAL A 205 -13.85 -5.38 1.45
N THR A 206 -14.96 -4.77 1.06
CA THR A 206 -15.36 -4.72 -0.35
C THR A 206 -14.94 -3.43 -1.04
N ARG A 207 -14.55 -2.39 -0.28
CA ARG A 207 -14.18 -1.06 -0.78
C ARG A 207 -12.97 -0.52 -0.04
N PHE A 208 -11.93 -0.15 -0.77
CA PHE A 208 -10.70 0.37 -0.18
C PHE A 208 -9.86 1.16 -1.19
N LEU A 209 -9.04 2.06 -0.67
CA LEU A 209 -8.06 2.78 -1.47
C LEU A 209 -6.85 1.90 -1.73
N VAL A 210 -6.42 1.82 -2.97
CA VAL A 210 -5.15 1.23 -3.39
C VAL A 210 -4.16 2.37 -3.58
N VAL A 211 -3.04 2.32 -2.84
CA VAL A 211 -2.00 3.34 -2.88
C VAL A 211 -0.71 2.71 -3.38
N ALA A 212 -0.15 3.26 -4.45
CA ALA A 212 1.09 2.79 -5.04
C ALA A 212 2.29 3.61 -4.51
N GLN A 213 3.32 2.91 -4.07
CA GLN A 213 4.64 3.45 -3.75
C GLN A 213 5.68 2.82 -4.70
N LEU A 214 6.90 3.36 -4.74
CA LEU A 214 7.96 2.87 -5.65
C LEU A 214 8.25 1.35 -5.56
N HIS A 215 8.09 0.74 -4.37
CA HIS A 215 8.43 -0.67 -4.14
C HIS A 215 7.29 -1.53 -3.60
N VAL A 216 6.12 -0.94 -3.36
CA VAL A 216 5.00 -1.63 -2.72
C VAL A 216 3.67 -0.98 -3.10
N ILE A 217 2.66 -1.80 -3.31
CA ILE A 217 1.26 -1.40 -3.40
C ILE A 217 0.56 -1.84 -2.12
N ARG A 218 -0.16 -0.92 -1.48
CA ARG A 218 -0.88 -1.13 -0.22
C ARG A 218 -2.35 -0.78 -0.40
N GLY A 219 -3.21 -1.34 0.44
CA GLY A 219 -4.64 -1.04 0.40
C GLY A 219 -5.13 -0.60 1.76
N PHE A 220 -5.89 0.48 1.83
CA PHE A 220 -6.35 1.05 3.10
C PHE A 220 -7.86 1.18 3.13
N THR A 221 -8.48 0.79 4.25
CA THR A 221 -9.91 1.00 4.44
C THR A 221 -10.26 2.47 4.44
N ILE A 222 -11.38 2.81 3.81
CA ILE A 222 -11.93 4.17 3.78
C ILE A 222 -12.73 4.48 5.05
N SER A 223 -13.14 3.44 5.76
CA SER A 223 -13.84 3.45 7.05
C SER A 223 -12.87 3.17 8.21
N GLY A 224 -13.18 3.72 9.38
CA GLY A 224 -12.39 3.58 10.61
C GLY A 224 -11.38 4.70 10.79
N SER A 225 -11.03 5.00 12.04
CA SER A 225 -10.09 6.08 12.37
C SER A 225 -8.63 5.74 12.04
N ASP A 226 -8.30 4.45 11.96
CA ASP A 226 -6.95 3.96 11.74
C ASP A 226 -6.65 3.63 10.27
N HIS A 227 -7.67 3.56 9.40
CA HIS A 227 -7.56 3.20 7.98
C HIS A 227 -6.65 1.96 7.77
N HIS A 228 -6.99 0.85 8.43
CA HIS A 228 -6.15 -0.36 8.44
C HIS A 228 -5.97 -1.01 7.06
N GLU A 229 -5.03 -1.95 6.97
CA GLU A 229 -4.69 -2.64 5.72
C GLU A 229 -5.86 -3.51 5.21
N ALA A 230 -6.41 -3.11 4.08
CA ALA A 230 -7.50 -3.78 3.37
C ALA A 230 -7.01 -4.85 2.37
N MET A 231 -5.71 -4.92 2.11
CA MET A 231 -5.12 -6.00 1.33
C MET A 231 -3.73 -6.33 1.84
N VAL A 232 -3.26 -7.52 1.51
CA VAL A 232 -1.85 -7.85 1.66
C VAL A 232 -1.01 -6.91 0.80
N PRO A 233 -0.01 -6.21 1.37
CA PRO A 233 0.92 -5.41 0.58
C PRO A 233 1.61 -6.26 -0.48
N VAL A 234 1.60 -5.77 -1.72
CA VAL A 234 2.25 -6.43 -2.86
C VAL A 234 3.52 -5.66 -3.19
N GLY A 235 4.68 -6.25 -2.91
CA GLY A 235 5.99 -5.67 -3.21
C GLY A 235 6.86 -6.68 -3.97
N GLY A 236 7.80 -6.17 -4.76
CA GLY A 236 8.72 -6.99 -5.55
C GLY A 236 9.86 -6.17 -6.17
N PRO A 237 10.91 -6.83 -6.69
CA PRO A 237 11.98 -6.15 -7.43
C PRO A 237 11.39 -5.39 -8.63
N LEU A 238 11.86 -4.16 -8.83
CA LEU A 238 11.32 -3.17 -9.77
C LEU A 238 10.83 -3.75 -11.11
N TYR A 239 9.55 -3.55 -11.41
CA TYR A 239 9.12 -3.31 -12.78
C TYR A 239 8.46 -1.94 -12.81
N VAL A 240 8.93 -1.08 -13.70
CA VAL A 240 8.33 0.22 -14.00
C VAL A 240 6.88 -0.04 -14.41
N LEU A 241 5.94 0.20 -13.51
CA LEU A 241 4.52 0.18 -13.86
C LEU A 241 4.24 1.52 -14.53
N ALA A 242 4.14 1.50 -15.86
CA ALA A 242 3.36 2.49 -16.58
C ALA A 242 1.94 2.51 -15.99
N MET A 243 1.31 3.67 -15.90
CA MET A 243 -0.04 3.80 -15.33
C MET A 243 -1.00 2.86 -16.07
N MET A 244 -1.68 2.00 -15.32
CA MET A 244 -2.56 0.95 -15.84
C MET A 244 -4.00 1.33 -15.56
N SER A 245 -4.82 1.51 -16.60
CA SER A 245 -6.27 1.65 -16.46
C SER A 245 -6.94 0.29 -16.68
N PHE A 246 -7.74 -0.17 -15.71
CA PHE A 246 -8.41 -1.47 -15.74
C PHE A 246 -9.88 -1.33 -16.23
N HIS A 247 -10.23 -2.02 -17.32
CA HIS A 247 -11.63 -2.12 -17.77
C HIS A 247 -12.31 -3.38 -17.24
N GLY A 248 -13.18 -3.21 -16.24
CA GLY A 248 -13.82 -4.31 -15.51
C GLY A 248 -14.80 -5.20 -16.28
N ASN A 249 -15.22 -4.87 -17.50
CA ASN A 249 -16.27 -5.62 -18.22
C ASN A 249 -15.87 -6.23 -19.58
N ILE A 250 -14.68 -5.92 -20.12
CA ILE A 250 -14.25 -6.46 -21.44
C ILE A 250 -12.83 -7.08 -21.40
N GLY A 251 -12.19 -7.15 -20.22
CA GLY A 251 -10.89 -7.83 -20.08
C GLY A 251 -9.71 -7.16 -20.81
N TYR A 252 -9.84 -5.90 -21.23
CA TYR A 252 -8.75 -5.15 -21.88
C TYR A 252 -8.09 -4.17 -20.91
N ILE A 253 -6.76 -4.18 -20.89
CA ILE A 253 -5.92 -3.20 -20.18
C ILE A 253 -5.43 -2.19 -21.22
N SER A 254 -5.68 -0.90 -21.01
CA SER A 254 -5.02 0.14 -21.81
C SER A 254 -3.71 0.52 -21.11
N VAL A 255 -2.59 0.36 -21.81
CA VAL A 255 -1.24 0.70 -21.33
C VAL A 255 -0.65 1.70 -22.30
N THR A 256 -0.25 2.86 -21.81
CA THR A 256 0.54 3.82 -22.60
C THR A 256 2.02 3.49 -22.46
N THR A 257 2.75 3.46 -23.58
CA THR A 257 4.22 3.35 -23.58
C THR A 257 4.91 4.68 -23.90
N ALA A 258 4.13 5.73 -24.17
CA ALA A 258 4.63 7.08 -24.23
C ALA A 258 5.02 7.51 -22.81
N LEU A 259 6.29 7.89 -22.63
CA LEU A 259 6.85 8.47 -21.40
C LEU A 259 6.12 9.76 -20.93
N GLN A 260 5.06 10.18 -21.62
CA GLN A 260 4.42 11.50 -21.52
C GLN A 260 2.87 11.51 -21.63
N THR A 261 2.21 10.34 -21.61
CA THR A 261 0.74 10.28 -21.77
C THR A 261 0.09 9.35 -20.76
N ILE A 262 -0.92 9.85 -20.05
CA ILE A 262 -1.68 9.11 -19.05
C ILE A 262 -3.09 8.95 -19.57
N VAL A 263 -3.65 7.75 -19.47
CA VAL A 263 -4.95 7.43 -20.02
C VAL A 263 -5.84 6.86 -18.93
N GLN A 264 -6.98 7.50 -18.72
CA GLN A 264 -8.08 6.91 -17.98
C GLN A 264 -9.29 6.82 -18.89
N ALA A 265 -9.74 5.60 -19.09
CA ALA A 265 -10.96 5.39 -19.82
C ALA A 265 -12.17 5.42 -18.90
N HIS A 266 -13.29 5.90 -19.43
CA HIS A 266 -14.55 5.85 -18.71
C HIS A 266 -14.94 4.38 -18.48
N LYS A 267 -15.36 4.00 -17.26
CA LYS A 267 -15.99 2.69 -17.05
C LYS A 267 -17.13 2.54 -18.06
N THR A 268 -17.29 1.35 -18.65
CA THR A 268 -18.21 1.02 -19.76
C THR A 268 -19.70 1.32 -19.54
N CYS A 269 -20.08 1.92 -18.40
CA CYS A 269 -21.43 2.24 -17.98
C CYS A 269 -21.92 3.65 -18.33
N SER A 270 -21.07 4.59 -18.73
CA SER A 270 -21.60 5.90 -19.15
C SER A 270 -22.09 5.89 -20.58
N PRO A 271 -23.21 6.59 -20.88
CA PRO A 271 -23.65 6.81 -22.25
C PRO A 271 -22.63 7.61 -23.08
N LEU A 272 -21.70 8.32 -22.44
CA LEU A 272 -20.72 9.18 -23.11
C LEU A 272 -19.59 8.39 -23.81
N ARG A 273 -19.14 7.26 -23.23
CA ARG A 273 -18.14 6.34 -23.84
C ARG A 273 -16.88 7.06 -24.39
N TYR A 274 -16.17 7.74 -23.49
CA TYR A 274 -14.93 8.46 -23.80
C TYR A 274 -13.70 7.88 -23.09
N LEU A 275 -12.55 8.07 -23.72
CA LEU A 275 -11.23 7.89 -23.15
C LEU A 275 -10.63 9.26 -22.87
N TYR A 276 -10.21 9.51 -21.63
CA TYR A 276 -9.59 10.76 -21.22
C TYR A 276 -8.09 10.56 -21.08
N PHE A 277 -7.33 11.60 -21.38
CA PHE A 277 -5.89 11.54 -21.26
C PHE A 277 -5.29 12.89 -20.85
N ALA A 278 -4.15 12.81 -20.18
CA ALA A 278 -3.26 13.91 -19.95
C ALA A 278 -2.01 13.71 -20.83
N ASP A 279 -1.71 14.69 -21.66
CA ASP A 279 -0.46 14.80 -22.40
C ASP A 279 0.37 15.90 -21.74
N TYR A 280 1.60 15.59 -21.33
CA TYR A 280 2.55 16.57 -20.79
C TYR A 280 3.80 16.71 -21.68
N GLY A 281 3.68 16.36 -22.97
CA GLY A 281 4.71 16.53 -23.97
C GLY A 281 4.85 17.98 -24.45
N VAL A 282 5.11 18.17 -25.75
CA VAL A 282 5.38 19.50 -26.34
C VAL A 282 4.17 20.44 -26.26
N ASN A 283 2.96 19.89 -26.23
CA ASN A 283 1.73 20.66 -26.09
C ASN A 283 0.89 20.10 -24.93
N PRO A 284 1.19 20.48 -23.68
CA PRO A 284 0.51 19.92 -22.52
C PRO A 284 -0.98 20.23 -22.54
N HIS A 285 -1.82 19.20 -22.45
CA HIS A 285 -3.26 19.37 -22.43
C HIS A 285 -3.95 18.15 -21.81
N ILE A 286 -5.18 18.39 -21.34
CA ILE A 286 -6.15 17.34 -21.07
C ILE A 286 -7.02 17.19 -22.31
N GLY A 287 -7.17 15.97 -22.77
CA GLY A 287 -7.95 15.64 -23.96
C GLY A 287 -8.86 14.45 -23.72
N ARG A 288 -9.77 14.25 -24.68
CA ARG A 288 -10.56 13.04 -24.79
C ARG A 288 -10.63 12.54 -26.22
N TYR A 289 -10.85 11.24 -26.35
CA TYR A 289 -11.21 10.55 -27.58
C TYR A 289 -12.49 9.73 -27.33
N ASP A 290 -13.15 9.32 -28.40
CA ASP A 290 -14.08 8.19 -28.33
C ASP A 290 -13.30 6.92 -27.94
N LEU A 291 -13.98 5.89 -27.41
CA LEU A 291 -13.32 4.62 -27.05
C LEU A 291 -12.59 3.94 -28.23
N ASN A 292 -13.00 4.24 -29.47
CA ASN A 292 -12.35 3.75 -30.69
C ASN A 292 -11.09 4.58 -31.08
N GLY A 293 -10.74 5.61 -30.30
CA GLY A 293 -9.60 6.50 -30.52
C GLY A 293 -9.81 7.60 -31.58
N GLN A 294 -11.04 7.79 -32.05
CA GLN A 294 -11.40 8.89 -32.97
C GLN A 294 -11.90 10.11 -32.20
N ASN A 295 -12.17 11.19 -32.94
CA ASN A 295 -12.81 12.41 -32.43
C ASN A 295 -12.09 13.01 -31.22
N HIS A 296 -10.82 13.37 -31.41
CA HIS A 296 -10.05 14.13 -30.42
C HIS A 296 -10.77 15.44 -30.06
N VAL A 297 -10.93 15.67 -28.76
CA VAL A 297 -11.42 16.94 -28.22
C VAL A 297 -10.47 17.37 -27.10
N SER A 298 -9.97 18.60 -27.19
CA SER A 298 -9.21 19.21 -26.11
C SER A 298 -10.17 19.72 -25.03
N ILE A 299 -10.00 19.21 -23.80
CA ILE A 299 -10.75 19.61 -22.60
C ILE A 299 -10.11 20.84 -21.97
N ALA A 300 -8.77 20.84 -21.87
CA ALA A 300 -8.00 21.94 -21.33
C ALA A 300 -6.64 22.00 -22.01
N SER A 301 -6.37 23.07 -22.76
CA SER A 301 -5.09 23.30 -23.47
C SER A 301 -4.28 24.47 -22.94
N PHE A 302 -4.89 25.39 -22.20
CA PHE A 302 -4.19 26.55 -21.61
C PHE A 302 -3.94 26.33 -20.12
N GLY A 303 -2.74 26.65 -19.62
CA GLY A 303 -2.43 26.58 -18.19
C GLY A 303 -2.29 25.18 -17.61
N VAL A 304 -2.37 24.13 -18.44
CA VAL A 304 -1.91 22.78 -18.10
C VAL A 304 -0.41 22.72 -18.36
N GLN A 305 0.38 22.21 -17.42
CA GLN A 305 1.83 22.13 -17.51
C GLN A 305 2.30 20.68 -17.40
N VAL A 306 2.16 20.07 -16.22
CA VAL A 306 2.60 18.68 -16.00
C VAL A 306 1.52 17.96 -15.20
N SER A 307 0.57 17.39 -15.94
CA SER A 307 -0.46 16.55 -15.33
C SER A 307 0.00 15.11 -15.26
N LEU A 308 0.11 14.58 -14.04
CA LEU A 308 0.58 13.22 -13.78
C LEU A 308 -0.52 12.21 -13.50
N ASP A 309 -1.73 12.66 -13.20
CA ASP A 309 -2.87 11.78 -13.07
C ASP A 309 -4.19 12.53 -13.26
N LEU A 310 -5.24 11.78 -13.61
CA LEU A 310 -6.60 12.30 -13.75
C LEU A 310 -7.61 11.25 -13.31
N SER A 311 -8.76 11.69 -12.81
CA SER A 311 -9.87 10.81 -12.44
C SER A 311 -11.21 11.38 -12.88
N VAL A 312 -12.11 10.48 -13.29
CA VAL A 312 -13.43 10.84 -13.83
C VAL A 312 -14.52 10.46 -12.85
N ASP A 313 -15.37 11.42 -12.48
CA ASP A 313 -16.61 11.17 -11.76
C ASP A 313 -17.69 10.80 -12.76
N PHE A 314 -18.03 9.51 -12.78
CA PHE A 314 -18.97 8.94 -13.72
C PHE A 314 -20.42 9.39 -13.50
N TRP A 315 -20.78 9.82 -12.29
CA TRP A 315 -22.15 10.23 -11.97
C TRP A 315 -22.40 11.69 -12.32
N THR A 316 -21.40 12.55 -12.14
CA THR A 316 -21.50 13.99 -12.43
C THR A 316 -20.90 14.36 -13.79
N HIS A 317 -20.28 13.40 -14.48
CA HIS A 317 -19.56 13.61 -15.74
C HIS A 317 -18.51 14.72 -15.65
N ARG A 318 -17.75 14.72 -14.56
CA ARG A 318 -16.65 15.65 -14.32
C ARG A 318 -15.31 14.94 -14.36
N ILE A 319 -14.32 15.66 -14.83
CA ILE A 319 -12.93 15.22 -14.89
C ILE A 319 -12.16 16.04 -13.88
N TYR A 320 -11.35 15.37 -13.08
CA TYR A 320 -10.41 15.96 -12.14
C TYR A 320 -9.01 15.59 -12.59
N TRP A 321 -8.05 16.51 -12.51
CA TRP A 321 -6.65 16.19 -12.80
C TRP A 321 -5.72 16.92 -11.84
N THR A 322 -4.56 16.34 -11.62
CA THR A 322 -3.47 17.00 -10.90
C THR A 322 -2.59 17.76 -11.90
N ASP A 323 -2.00 18.87 -11.45
CA ASP A 323 -0.90 19.51 -12.14
C ASP A 323 0.22 19.77 -11.13
N ILE A 324 1.35 19.07 -11.30
CA ILE A 324 2.44 19.09 -10.32
C ILE A 324 3.30 20.35 -10.40
N GLU A 325 3.40 20.97 -11.57
CA GLU A 325 4.21 22.17 -11.75
C GLU A 325 3.42 23.41 -11.31
N ALA A 326 2.12 23.42 -11.59
CA ALA A 326 1.22 24.46 -11.10
C ALA A 326 0.82 24.27 -9.61
N GLY A 327 0.99 23.07 -9.04
CA GLY A 327 0.67 22.77 -7.65
C GLY A 327 -0.83 22.83 -7.35
N VAL A 328 -1.65 22.35 -8.30
CA VAL A 328 -3.12 22.43 -8.23
C VAL A 328 -3.79 21.09 -8.54
N ILE A 329 -5.02 20.95 -8.06
CA ILE A 329 -6.01 20.03 -8.62
C ILE A 329 -7.06 20.88 -9.32
N GLU A 330 -7.33 20.56 -10.57
CA GLU A 330 -8.36 21.22 -11.38
C GLU A 330 -9.50 20.26 -11.66
N ARG A 331 -10.65 20.82 -12.04
CA ARG A 331 -11.79 20.07 -12.56
C ARG A 331 -12.45 20.79 -13.72
N ALA A 332 -13.09 20.03 -14.59
CA ALA A 332 -13.99 20.53 -15.63
C ALA A 332 -15.12 19.53 -15.87
N ASP A 333 -16.18 19.96 -16.52
CA ASP A 333 -17.18 19.03 -17.06
C ASP A 333 -16.57 18.25 -18.25
N TRP A 334 -17.20 17.13 -18.61
CA TRP A 334 -16.72 16.19 -19.63
C TRP A 334 -16.46 16.79 -21.02
N ASP A 335 -17.01 17.97 -21.31
CA ASP A 335 -16.87 18.73 -22.56
C ASP A 335 -15.85 19.88 -22.47
N GLY A 336 -15.22 20.07 -21.31
CA GLY A 336 -14.27 21.15 -21.03
C GLY A 336 -14.91 22.43 -20.50
N SER A 337 -16.25 22.50 -20.41
CA SER A 337 -16.93 23.62 -19.77
C SER A 337 -16.73 23.61 -18.24
N ASN A 338 -17.07 24.73 -17.61
CA ASN A 338 -17.02 24.89 -16.14
C ASN A 338 -15.65 24.53 -15.51
N ARG A 339 -14.56 24.73 -16.25
CA ARG A 339 -13.21 24.53 -15.75
C ARG A 339 -12.92 25.44 -14.56
N GLN A 340 -12.46 24.84 -13.46
CA GLN A 340 -12.18 25.51 -12.20
C GLN A 340 -10.97 24.86 -11.50
N ILE A 341 -10.18 25.68 -10.81
CA ILE A 341 -9.24 25.16 -9.81
C ILE A 341 -10.07 24.64 -8.63
N PHE A 342 -9.95 23.35 -8.36
CA PHE A 342 -10.60 22.71 -7.22
C PHE A 342 -9.81 22.96 -5.94
N ARG A 343 -8.47 22.86 -6.01
CA ARG A 343 -7.58 23.15 -4.88
C ARG A 343 -6.21 23.63 -5.38
N SER A 344 -5.59 24.52 -4.62
CA SER A 344 -4.27 25.09 -4.90
C SER A 344 -3.32 24.89 -3.72
N SER A 345 -2.06 25.31 -3.91
CA SER A 345 -0.99 25.25 -2.90
C SER A 345 -0.67 23.81 -2.47
N ILE A 346 -0.75 22.86 -3.40
CA ILE A 346 -0.38 21.46 -3.19
C ILE A 346 1.07 21.28 -3.62
N ALA A 347 1.88 20.58 -2.82
CA ALA A 347 3.32 20.54 -3.03
C ALA A 347 3.72 19.65 -4.20
N ASN A 348 3.12 18.45 -4.32
CA ASN A 348 3.42 17.51 -5.41
C ASN A 348 2.30 16.45 -5.58
N PRO A 349 1.15 16.81 -6.18
CA PRO A 349 0.00 15.92 -6.37
C PRO A 349 0.23 14.90 -7.50
N VAL A 350 0.64 13.68 -7.17
CA VAL A 350 1.08 12.68 -8.18
C VAL A 350 0.02 11.66 -8.59
N GLY A 351 -1.06 11.54 -7.82
CA GLY A 351 -2.16 10.61 -8.09
C GLY A 351 -3.46 11.11 -7.49
N ILE A 352 -4.58 10.80 -8.12
CA ILE A 352 -5.92 11.28 -7.77
C ILE A 352 -6.99 10.24 -8.13
N THR A 353 -7.97 10.06 -7.25
CA THR A 353 -9.15 9.24 -7.56
C THR A 353 -10.39 9.83 -6.94
N VAL A 354 -11.51 9.76 -7.66
CA VAL A 354 -12.84 10.14 -7.16
C VAL A 354 -13.67 8.90 -6.92
N PHE A 355 -14.30 8.84 -5.76
CA PHE A 355 -15.26 7.78 -5.44
C PHE A 355 -16.42 8.36 -4.66
N GLU A 356 -17.63 8.14 -5.18
CA GLU A 356 -18.86 8.73 -4.66
C GLU A 356 -18.70 10.25 -4.46
N GLU A 357 -18.91 10.76 -3.25
CA GLU A 357 -18.82 12.19 -2.93
C GLU A 357 -17.43 12.65 -2.47
N THR A 358 -16.42 11.78 -2.56
CA THR A 358 -15.09 12.04 -2.00
C THR A 358 -14.00 12.00 -3.07
N LEU A 359 -13.13 12.99 -3.02
CA LEU A 359 -11.91 13.07 -3.80
C LEU A 359 -10.72 12.69 -2.92
N TYR A 360 -9.88 11.80 -3.44
CA TYR A 360 -8.66 11.33 -2.80
C TYR A 360 -7.46 11.70 -3.66
N TRP A 361 -6.36 12.10 -3.04
CA TRP A 361 -5.11 12.33 -3.75
C TRP A 361 -3.90 12.01 -2.88
N VAL A 362 -2.76 11.86 -3.53
CA VAL A 362 -1.48 11.60 -2.89
C VAL A 362 -0.48 12.71 -3.18
N ASP A 363 0.21 13.17 -2.14
CA ASP A 363 1.28 14.15 -2.26
C ASP A 363 2.62 13.50 -1.93
N ARG A 364 3.50 13.43 -2.94
CA ARG A 364 4.80 12.76 -2.83
C ARG A 364 5.77 13.50 -1.92
N THR A 365 5.72 14.83 -1.90
CA THR A 365 6.67 15.67 -1.15
C THR A 365 6.36 15.61 0.34
N VAL A 366 5.09 15.75 0.71
CA VAL A 366 4.68 15.68 2.13
C VAL A 366 4.40 14.26 2.62
N LYS A 367 4.44 13.25 1.73
CA LYS A 367 4.29 11.82 2.05
C LYS A 367 2.92 11.49 2.66
N LYS A 368 1.86 12.10 2.13
CA LYS A 368 0.49 12.01 2.68
C LYS A 368 -0.54 11.58 1.64
N VAL A 369 -1.55 10.86 2.13
CA VAL A 369 -2.78 10.52 1.42
C VAL A 369 -3.89 11.39 2.01
N TYR A 370 -4.60 12.12 1.15
CA TYR A 370 -5.65 13.04 1.55
C TYR A 370 -7.02 12.58 1.06
N SER A 371 -8.07 13.01 1.77
CA SER A 371 -9.45 12.93 1.31
C SER A 371 -10.20 14.22 1.59
N ILE A 372 -11.11 14.58 0.70
CA ILE A 372 -12.05 15.70 0.90
C ILE A 372 -13.38 15.42 0.20
N ASN A 373 -14.48 15.93 0.76
CA ASN A 373 -15.74 15.94 0.04
C ASN A 373 -15.60 16.80 -1.23
N LYS A 374 -15.98 16.28 -2.39
CA LYS A 374 -15.82 16.94 -3.71
C LYS A 374 -16.70 18.21 -3.87
N ASN A 375 -17.66 18.39 -2.97
CA ASN A 375 -18.53 19.57 -2.87
C ASN A 375 -18.18 20.46 -1.67
N ALA A 376 -17.08 20.20 -0.97
CA ALA A 376 -16.63 21.04 0.14
C ALA A 376 -16.28 22.46 -0.36
N ASP A 377 -16.55 23.44 0.50
CA ASP A 377 -16.09 24.80 0.28
C ASP A 377 -14.56 24.88 0.26
N ALA A 378 -14.01 25.86 -0.46
CA ALA A 378 -12.56 26.03 -0.60
C ALA A 378 -11.82 26.25 0.74
N THR A 379 -12.53 26.66 1.80
CA THR A 379 -11.99 26.88 3.15
C THR A 379 -11.86 25.61 3.98
N VAL A 380 -12.49 24.51 3.57
CA VAL A 380 -12.43 23.25 4.29
C VAL A 380 -11.06 22.61 4.04
N GLU A 381 -10.31 22.35 5.11
CA GLU A 381 -9.04 21.63 5.01
C GLU A 381 -9.28 20.13 4.75
N PRO A 382 -8.41 19.48 3.97
CA PRO A 382 -8.55 18.07 3.68
C PRO A 382 -8.17 17.20 4.87
N THR A 383 -8.84 16.07 4.99
CA THR A 383 -8.52 15.07 6.01
C THR A 383 -7.29 14.28 5.57
N VAL A 384 -6.32 14.12 6.47
CA VAL A 384 -5.17 13.23 6.27
C VAL A 384 -5.61 11.80 6.60
N LEU A 385 -5.63 10.93 5.59
CA LEU A 385 -5.95 9.51 5.79
C LEU A 385 -4.73 8.70 6.22
N LYS A 386 -3.57 9.01 5.63
CA LYS A 386 -2.28 8.37 5.95
C LYS A 386 -1.16 9.38 5.81
N GLU A 387 -0.16 9.23 6.65
CA GLU A 387 1.09 10.00 6.64
C GLU A 387 2.30 9.07 6.73
N ASP A 388 3.51 9.63 6.63
CA ASP A 388 4.76 8.90 6.59
C ASP A 388 4.81 7.83 5.49
N MET A 389 4.20 8.13 4.33
CA MET A 389 4.14 7.27 3.15
C MET A 389 5.17 7.72 2.09
N PRO A 390 6.41 7.19 2.08
CA PRO A 390 7.44 7.64 1.15
C PRO A 390 7.16 7.20 -0.29
N GLU A 391 7.74 7.91 -1.26
CA GLU A 391 7.76 7.49 -2.66
C GLU A 391 6.38 7.21 -3.29
N LEU A 392 5.36 7.97 -2.89
CA LEU A 392 4.00 7.87 -3.45
C LEU A 392 4.04 8.06 -4.98
N LYS A 393 3.29 7.22 -5.69
CA LYS A 393 3.17 7.21 -7.15
C LYS A 393 1.75 7.45 -7.62
N ASP A 394 0.78 6.76 -7.03
CA ASP A 394 -0.60 6.76 -7.51
C ASP A 394 -1.60 6.38 -6.39
N VAL A 395 -2.87 6.72 -6.56
CA VAL A 395 -3.99 6.29 -5.72
C VAL A 395 -5.22 5.96 -6.55
N SER A 396 -5.86 4.84 -6.27
CA SER A 396 -7.06 4.37 -6.98
C SER A 396 -8.06 3.73 -6.03
N MET A 397 -9.35 3.79 -6.35
CA MET A 397 -10.37 3.10 -5.56
C MET A 397 -10.62 1.67 -6.07
N TYR A 398 -10.57 0.70 -5.18
CA TYR A 398 -11.09 -0.65 -5.42
C TYR A 398 -12.48 -0.79 -4.81
N ASP A 399 -13.43 -1.29 -5.59
CA ASP A 399 -14.76 -1.70 -5.11
C ASP A 399 -15.20 -2.99 -5.81
N VAL A 400 -15.50 -4.04 -5.03
CA VAL A 400 -15.99 -5.33 -5.53
C VAL A 400 -17.30 -5.19 -6.31
N ALA A 401 -18.14 -4.24 -5.92
CA ALA A 401 -19.42 -3.94 -6.56
C ALA A 401 -19.26 -2.99 -7.76
N ALA A 402 -18.05 -2.51 -8.06
CA ALA A 402 -17.81 -1.54 -9.13
C ALA A 402 -17.91 -2.12 -10.55
N LYS A 403 -18.66 -3.21 -10.70
CA LYS A 403 -19.17 -3.76 -11.95
C LYS A 403 -20.58 -3.19 -12.17
N PRO A 404 -20.72 -2.01 -12.78
CA PRO A 404 -22.02 -1.63 -13.28
C PRO A 404 -22.43 -2.66 -14.35
N GLU A 405 -23.54 -3.33 -14.12
CA GLU A 405 -24.29 -3.96 -15.20
C GLU A 405 -24.76 -2.83 -16.11
N VAL A 406 -24.39 -2.92 -17.38
CA VAL A 406 -24.83 -1.96 -18.40
C VAL A 406 -25.83 -2.73 -19.25
N PRO A 407 -27.14 -2.64 -18.94
CA PRO A 407 -28.15 -3.09 -19.87
C PRO A 407 -27.85 -2.42 -21.22
N ASP A 408 -27.79 -3.20 -22.29
CA ASP A 408 -27.63 -2.71 -23.66
C ASP A 408 -26.22 -2.18 -24.04
N HIS A 409 -25.16 -2.73 -23.45
CA HIS A 409 -23.81 -2.51 -24.00
C HIS A 409 -23.63 -3.29 -25.33
N PRO A 410 -23.30 -2.61 -26.45
CA PRO A 410 -23.31 -3.24 -27.77
C PRO A 410 -22.26 -4.35 -27.94
N CYS A 411 -21.13 -4.24 -27.24
CA CYS A 411 -20.11 -5.31 -27.22
C CYS A 411 -20.47 -6.53 -26.34
N ILE A 412 -21.59 -6.48 -25.59
CA ILE A 412 -22.05 -7.58 -24.72
C ILE A 412 -23.19 -8.37 -25.38
N GLY A 413 -24.01 -7.73 -26.23
CA GLY A 413 -25.21 -8.34 -26.82
C GLY A 413 -24.93 -9.59 -27.66
N GLU A 414 -24.13 -9.46 -28.73
CA GLU A 414 -23.49 -10.60 -29.41
C GLU A 414 -22.12 -10.86 -28.75
N THR A 415 -21.56 -12.08 -28.84
CA THR A 415 -20.22 -12.36 -28.30
C THR A 415 -19.20 -11.35 -28.85
N ASN A 416 -18.71 -10.43 -28.01
CA ASN A 416 -17.85 -9.31 -28.38
C ASN A 416 -18.43 -8.37 -29.45
N GLY A 417 -19.76 -8.17 -29.48
CA GLY A 417 -20.45 -7.38 -30.52
C GLY A 417 -20.35 -7.97 -31.93
N GLY A 418 -19.91 -9.23 -32.07
CA GLY A 418 -19.59 -9.82 -33.37
C GLY A 418 -18.21 -9.42 -33.91
N CYS A 419 -17.37 -8.73 -33.12
CA CYS A 419 -16.01 -8.39 -33.47
C CYS A 419 -15.04 -9.57 -33.25
N ALA A 420 -14.16 -9.82 -34.21
CA ALA A 420 -13.20 -10.92 -34.13
C ALA A 420 -12.09 -10.70 -33.08
N GLN A 421 -11.73 -9.45 -32.80
CA GLN A 421 -10.66 -9.11 -31.85
C GLN A 421 -11.10 -8.06 -30.83
N LEU A 422 -11.18 -6.77 -31.21
CA LEU A 422 -11.52 -5.67 -30.30
C LEU A 422 -12.89 -5.10 -30.66
N CYS A 423 -13.71 -4.80 -29.63
CA CYS A 423 -14.97 -4.09 -29.78
C CYS A 423 -14.95 -2.80 -28.96
N PHE A 424 -15.24 -1.68 -29.60
CA PHE A 424 -15.34 -0.36 -28.98
C PHE A 424 -16.75 0.17 -29.08
N ALA A 425 -17.39 0.39 -27.94
CA ALA A 425 -18.72 0.98 -27.89
C ALA A 425 -18.64 2.48 -28.26
N ASN A 426 -19.38 2.91 -29.27
CA ASN A 426 -19.45 4.32 -29.68
C ASN A 426 -20.45 5.09 -28.80
N PRO A 427 -20.32 6.41 -28.62
CA PRO A 427 -21.25 7.22 -27.82
C PRO A 427 -22.72 6.96 -28.16
N VAL A 428 -23.59 7.01 -27.14
CA VAL A 428 -25.04 6.79 -27.35
C VAL A 428 -25.60 7.89 -28.26
N GLY A 429 -26.25 7.49 -29.35
CA GLY A 429 -26.76 8.40 -30.38
C GLY A 429 -25.88 8.51 -31.63
N SER A 430 -24.73 7.83 -31.68
CA SER A 430 -23.97 7.64 -32.92
C SER A 430 -24.75 6.80 -33.95
N ASP A 431 -24.49 7.02 -35.24
CA ASP A 431 -25.11 6.26 -36.35
C ASP A 431 -24.84 4.75 -36.26
N VAL A 432 -23.69 4.38 -35.68
CA VAL A 432 -23.28 3.00 -35.40
C VAL A 432 -22.95 2.89 -33.92
N ASP A 433 -23.54 1.91 -33.24
CA ASP A 433 -23.46 1.73 -31.79
C ASP A 433 -22.11 1.19 -31.28
N HIS A 434 -21.36 0.47 -32.11
CA HIS A 434 -20.00 0.00 -31.83
C HIS A 434 -19.15 -0.14 -33.08
N THR A 435 -17.83 -0.16 -32.88
CA THR A 435 -16.83 -0.32 -33.94
C THR A 435 -15.89 -1.45 -33.58
N CYS A 436 -15.65 -2.37 -34.52
CA CYS A 436 -14.64 -3.39 -34.36
C CYS A 436 -13.25 -2.86 -34.75
N ALA A 437 -12.21 -3.39 -34.12
CA ALA A 437 -10.83 -3.11 -34.51
C ALA A 437 -9.93 -4.32 -34.30
N CYS A 438 -8.74 -4.25 -34.87
CA CYS A 438 -7.74 -5.30 -34.79
C CYS A 438 -6.60 -4.87 -33.86
N SER A 439 -6.18 -5.76 -32.96
CA SER A 439 -4.99 -5.54 -32.13
C SER A 439 -3.73 -5.54 -33.00
N ILE A 440 -3.73 -6.37 -34.05
CA ILE A 440 -2.70 -6.44 -35.09
C ILE A 440 -3.39 -6.72 -36.44
N GLY A 441 -2.97 -6.01 -37.48
CA GLY A 441 -3.48 -6.19 -38.84
C GLY A 441 -4.53 -5.15 -39.23
N GLU A 442 -5.33 -5.48 -40.22
CA GLU A 442 -6.35 -4.59 -40.82
C GLU A 442 -7.74 -5.21 -40.68
N ILE A 443 -8.72 -4.36 -40.41
CA ILE A 443 -10.12 -4.77 -40.44
C ILE A 443 -10.54 -5.07 -41.89
N THR A 444 -11.32 -6.13 -42.10
CA THR A 444 -11.78 -6.46 -43.45
C THR A 444 -13.02 -5.65 -43.84
N ALA A 445 -13.45 -5.79 -45.10
CA ALA A 445 -14.62 -5.09 -45.64
C ALA A 445 -15.95 -5.43 -44.93
N ASP A 446 -15.97 -6.49 -44.10
CA ASP A 446 -17.12 -6.83 -43.27
C ASP A 446 -17.23 -6.01 -41.97
N ASN A 447 -16.25 -5.14 -41.69
CA ASN A 447 -16.15 -4.34 -40.47
C ASN A 447 -16.21 -5.15 -39.16
N ARG A 448 -15.88 -6.45 -39.19
CA ARG A 448 -15.94 -7.34 -38.02
C ARG A 448 -14.71 -8.22 -37.87
N THR A 449 -14.13 -8.68 -38.98
CA THR A 449 -13.00 -9.61 -38.97
C THR A 449 -11.66 -8.92 -39.21
N CYS A 450 -10.59 -9.57 -38.77
CA CYS A 450 -9.23 -9.05 -38.85
C CYS A 450 -8.38 -9.90 -39.79
N ARG A 451 -7.62 -9.24 -40.65
CA ARG A 451 -6.64 -9.87 -41.55
C ARG A 451 -5.25 -9.37 -41.21
N PHE A 452 -4.29 -10.29 -41.10
CA PHE A 452 -2.89 -9.92 -40.97
C PHE A 452 -2.40 -9.26 -42.26
N SER A 453 -1.68 -8.14 -42.12
CA SER A 453 -0.94 -7.57 -43.25
C SER A 453 0.22 -8.50 -43.57
N ASP A 454 0.29 -8.96 -44.82
CA ASP A 454 1.36 -9.80 -45.35
C ASP A 454 2.60 -8.99 -45.77
N LYS A 455 2.57 -7.66 -45.61
CA LYS A 455 3.62 -6.73 -46.02
C LYS A 455 3.90 -5.67 -44.97
N PHE A 456 5.09 -5.73 -44.38
CA PHE A 456 5.51 -4.85 -43.31
C PHE A 456 6.91 -4.28 -43.55
N LEU A 457 7.09 -3.00 -43.23
CA LEU A 457 8.37 -2.32 -43.15
C LEU A 457 8.94 -2.51 -41.75
N VAL A 458 10.10 -3.16 -41.64
CA VAL A 458 10.84 -3.27 -40.36
C VAL A 458 11.98 -2.26 -40.37
N TYR A 459 12.10 -1.47 -39.30
CA TYR A 459 13.20 -0.54 -39.12
C TYR A 459 13.68 -0.51 -37.67
N GLY A 460 14.98 -0.29 -37.46
CA GLY A 460 15.57 -0.17 -36.13
C GLY A 460 15.76 1.31 -35.73
N SER A 461 15.50 1.63 -34.47
CA SER A 461 15.91 2.89 -33.83
C SER A 461 16.79 2.58 -32.61
N TYR A 462 17.27 3.60 -31.91
CA TYR A 462 18.16 3.41 -30.75
C TYR A 462 17.43 2.66 -29.63
N GLY A 463 17.70 1.35 -29.49
CA GLY A 463 17.16 0.49 -28.43
C GLY A 463 15.91 -0.34 -28.79
N GLU A 464 15.40 -0.27 -30.02
CA GLU A 464 14.19 -1.02 -30.40
C GLU A 464 14.12 -1.35 -31.90
N ILE A 465 13.35 -2.40 -32.22
CA ILE A 465 13.01 -2.81 -33.60
C ILE A 465 11.52 -2.56 -33.80
N ARG A 466 11.16 -1.76 -34.79
CA ARG A 466 9.79 -1.39 -35.12
C ARG A 466 9.34 -2.05 -36.42
N SER A 467 8.04 -2.33 -36.54
CA SER A 467 7.43 -2.78 -37.80
C SER A 467 6.15 -1.99 -38.11
N HIS A 468 5.87 -1.72 -39.39
CA HIS A 468 4.71 -0.95 -39.85
C HIS A 468 4.10 -1.55 -41.13
N SER A 469 2.77 -1.56 -41.30
CA SER A 469 2.14 -2.00 -42.56
C SER A 469 2.47 -1.02 -43.70
N ILE A 470 2.66 -1.52 -44.92
CA ILE A 470 3.09 -0.69 -46.08
C ILE A 470 1.89 -0.06 -46.82
N TYR A 471 0.64 -0.38 -46.45
CA TYR A 471 -0.56 0.18 -47.12
C TYR A 471 -1.10 1.45 -46.42
N PRO A 472 -1.39 2.54 -47.18
CA PRO A 472 -2.01 3.75 -46.65
C PRO A 472 -3.52 3.50 -46.50
N GLY A 473 -3.95 3.15 -45.29
CA GLY A 473 -5.36 2.85 -45.01
C GLY A 473 -5.59 2.14 -43.67
N ALA A 474 -4.53 1.59 -43.06
CA ALA A 474 -4.61 1.11 -41.70
C ALA A 474 -4.73 2.32 -40.76
N LEU A 475 -5.93 2.54 -40.21
CA LEU A 475 -6.13 3.20 -38.91
C LEU A 475 -5.44 2.33 -37.85
N ILE A 476 -4.11 2.34 -37.88
CA ILE A 476 -3.32 1.99 -36.71
C ILE A 476 -3.61 3.16 -35.77
N LEU A 477 -4.23 2.87 -34.63
CA LEU A 477 -4.05 3.70 -33.44
C LEU A 477 -2.55 3.92 -33.32
N GLN A 478 -2.02 5.03 -33.85
CA GLN A 478 -0.64 5.44 -33.66
C GLN A 478 -0.53 5.94 -32.22
N HIS A 479 -0.71 5.02 -31.29
CA HIS A 479 -0.16 5.09 -29.97
C HIS A 479 0.74 3.89 -29.80
N GLN A 480 1.94 4.21 -29.31
CA GLN A 480 3.05 3.31 -29.13
C GLN A 480 2.61 1.98 -28.52
N GLN A 481 3.18 0.88 -29.02
CA GLN A 481 2.77 -0.49 -28.74
C GLN A 481 2.33 -0.69 -27.29
N SER A 482 1.10 -1.16 -27.13
CA SER A 482 0.68 -1.93 -25.97
C SER A 482 1.38 -3.30 -26.04
N LYS A 483 2.23 -3.59 -25.06
CA LYS A 483 2.51 -5.00 -24.73
C LYS A 483 1.29 -5.51 -23.99
N ALA A 484 0.43 -6.26 -24.67
CA ALA A 484 -0.48 -7.17 -23.99
C ALA A 484 0.38 -8.27 -23.34
N LEU A 485 0.62 -8.17 -22.03
CA LEU A 485 1.00 -9.32 -21.22
C LEU A 485 -0.25 -10.20 -21.09
N PHE A 486 -0.35 -11.22 -21.93
CA PHE A 486 -1.23 -12.36 -21.71
C PHE A 486 -0.57 -13.28 -20.68
N THR A 487 -1.15 -13.37 -19.50
CA THR A 487 -1.08 -14.56 -18.64
C THR A 487 -2.46 -14.80 -18.07
#